data_AF-A0A845QZ39-F1
#
_entry.id   AF-A0A845QZ39-F1
#
_cell.length_a   1.000
_cell.length_b   1.000
_cell.length_c   1.000
_cell.angle_alpha   90.00
_cell.angle_beta   90.00
_cell.angle_gamma   90.00
#
_symmetry.space_group_name_H-M   'P 1'
#
loop_
_entity.id
_entity.type
_entity.pdbx_description
1 polymer ?
#
loop_
_entity_poly.entity_id
_entity_poly.type
_entity_poly.pdbx_seq_one_letter_code
_entity_poly.pdbx_strand_id
1 'polypeptide(L)' 'MENKLHEEFLKLFNKIENEDTTDLLEYLRLTDYFTAPSSTKFHGAKESGNLEHSINVTKFALDLNK' A
#
# COMPACT_ATOMS: atom_id res chain seq x y z
N MET A 1 -9.56 11.55 -12.10
CA MET A 1 -9.24 10.15 -12.42
C MET A 1 -8.85 9.52 -11.11
N GLU A 2 -9.75 8.77 -10.48
CA GLU A 2 -9.48 8.11 -9.20
C GLU A 2 -8.20 7.25 -9.31
N ASN A 3 -7.35 7.37 -8.29
CA ASN A 3 -6.01 6.80 -8.30
C ASN A 3 -6.10 5.27 -8.13
N LYS A 4 -5.95 4.52 -9.23
CA LYS A 4 -6.05 3.04 -9.27
C LYS A 4 -5.25 2.34 -8.17
N LEU A 5 -4.09 2.87 -7.77
CA LEU A 5 -3.27 2.28 -6.70
C LEU A 5 -3.95 2.40 -5.32
N HIS A 6 -4.64 3.50 -5.05
CA HIS A 6 -5.35 3.67 -3.79
C HIS A 6 -6.54 2.71 -3.68
N GLU A 7 -7.29 2.53 -4.77
CA GLU A 7 -8.38 1.55 -4.81
C GLU A 7 -7.87 0.14 -4.57
N GLU A 8 -6.73 -0.21 -5.17
CA GLU A 8 -6.13 -1.52 -5.03
C GLU A 8 -5.58 -1.76 -3.62
N PHE A 9 -4.95 -0.75 -3.02
CA PHE A 9 -4.55 -0.77 -1.62
C PHE A 9 -5.77 -1.02 -0.72
N LEU A 10 -6.85 -0.24 -0.87
CA LEU A 10 -8.04 -0.40 -0.03
C LEU A 10 -8.67 -1.79 -0.19
N LYS A 11 -8.68 -2.36 -1.40
CA LYS A 11 -9.15 -3.74 -1.64
C LYS A 11 -8.33 -4.78 -0.88
N LEU A 12 -7.01 -4.61 -0.79
CA LEU A 12 -6.14 -5.51 -0.03
C LEU A 12 -6.24 -5.26 1.48
N PHE A 13 -6.26 -4.00 1.89
CA PHE A 13 -6.35 -3.58 3.29
C PHE A 13 -7.65 -4.06 3.94
N ASN A 14 -8.77 -3.99 3.22
CA ASN A 14 -10.07 -4.48 3.69
C ASN A 14 -10.16 -6.01 3.84
N LYS A 15 -9.12 -6.77 3.48
CA LYS A 15 -9.05 -8.22 3.75
C LYS A 15 -8.58 -8.53 5.17
N ILE A 16 -8.09 -7.53 5.92
CA ILE A 16 -7.72 -7.70 7.32
C ILE A 16 -9.02 -7.85 8.10
N GLU A 17 -9.42 -9.11 8.29
CA GLU A 17 -10.59 -9.47 9.09
C GLU A 17 -10.17 -9.69 10.54
N ASN A 18 -11.04 -9.33 11.49
CA ASN A 18 -10.88 -9.54 12.94
C ASN A 18 -9.92 -8.60 13.68
N GLU A 19 -9.48 -7.50 13.06
CA GLU A 19 -8.72 -6.42 13.72
C GLU A 19 -9.33 -5.06 13.41
N ASP A 20 -9.30 -4.14 14.38
CA ASP A 20 -9.61 -2.73 14.12
C ASP A 20 -8.37 -2.07 13.49
N THR A 21 -8.51 -1.67 12.23
CA THR A 21 -7.43 -1.09 11.44
C THR A 21 -7.60 0.43 11.26
N THR A 22 -8.54 1.04 11.97
CA THR A 22 -8.88 2.47 11.84
C THR A 22 -7.66 3.36 12.12
N ASP A 23 -7.02 3.16 13.27
CA ASP A 23 -5.85 3.95 13.69
C ASP A 23 -4.67 3.78 12.72
N LEU A 24 -4.48 2.56 12.18
CA LEU A 24 -3.45 2.30 11.17
C LEU A 24 -3.75 3.05 9.87
N LEU A 25 -4.98 2.98 9.38
CA LEU A 25 -5.37 3.68 8.16
C LEU A 25 -5.25 5.20 8.32
N GLU A 26 -5.61 5.72 9.48
CA GLU A 26 -5.43 7.14 9.81
C GLU A 26 -3.94 7.52 9.84
N TYR A 27 -3.10 6.74 10.52
CA TYR A 27 -1.66 6.96 10.55
C TYR A 27 -1.07 7.00 9.14
N LEU A 28 -1.39 6.04 8.28
CA LEU A 28 -0.90 6.00 6.90
C LEU A 28 -1.33 7.24 6.09
N ARG A 29 -2.53 7.78 6.33
CA ARG A 29 -3.03 9.01 5.69
C ARG A 29 -2.34 10.27 6.20
N LEU A 30 -1.90 10.30 7.45
CA LEU A 30 -1.20 11.44 8.05
C LEU A 30 0.27 11.50 7.61
N THR A 31 0.85 10.36 7.22
CA THR A 31 2.20 10.28 6.65
C THR A 31 2.21 10.48 5.14
N ASP A 32 3.40 10.49 4.54
CA ASP A 32 3.59 10.52 3.09
C ASP A 32 3.43 9.13 2.43
N TYR A 33 3.01 8.09 3.15
CA TYR A 33 2.98 6.70 2.66
C TYR A 33 2.42 6.52 1.23
N PHE A 34 1.34 7.23 0.91
CA PHE A 34 0.65 7.12 -0.38
C PHE A 34 1.37 7.84 -1.54
N THR A 35 2.26 8.79 -1.26
CA THR A 35 2.99 9.59 -2.26
C THR A 35 4.50 9.37 -2.20
N ALA A 36 5.02 8.79 -1.12
CA ALA A 36 6.43 8.55 -0.90
C ALA A 36 7.03 7.64 -1.98
N PRO A 37 8.27 7.89 -2.41
CA PRO A 37 9.01 6.94 -3.22
C PRO A 37 9.40 5.72 -2.41
N SER A 38 9.49 4.55 -3.04
CA SER A 38 9.98 3.32 -2.39
C SER A 38 11.48 3.40 -2.09
N SER A 39 12.21 4.22 -2.85
CA SER A 39 13.63 4.49 -2.64
C SER A 39 13.96 5.90 -3.11
N THR A 40 14.91 6.55 -2.46
CA THR A 40 15.40 7.87 -2.91
C THR A 40 16.40 7.78 -4.07
N LYS A 41 16.87 6.57 -4.42
CA LYS A 41 17.92 6.36 -5.43
C LYS A 41 17.68 5.16 -6.35
N PHE A 42 16.96 4.14 -5.89
CA PHE A 42 16.81 2.87 -6.60
C PHE A 42 15.39 2.69 -7.17
N HIS A 43 14.93 1.44 -7.32
CA HIS A 43 13.63 1.13 -7.88
C HIS A 43 12.49 1.80 -7.09
N GLY A 44 11.48 2.28 -7.82
CA GLY A 44 10.36 2.99 -7.22
C GLY A 44 10.71 4.38 -6.69
N ALA A 45 11.80 5.00 -7.15
CA ALA A 45 12.12 6.42 -6.93
C ALA A 45 11.21 7.37 -7.72
N LYS A 46 9.91 7.24 -7.51
CA LYS A 46 8.84 8.05 -8.10
C LYS A 46 7.72 8.22 -7.08
N GLU A 47 6.86 9.21 -7.29
CA GLU A 47 5.66 9.38 -6.47
C GLU A 47 4.83 8.09 -6.41
N SER A 48 4.31 7.77 -5.22
CA SER A 48 3.57 6.55 -4.90
C SER A 48 4.36 5.24 -5.14
N GLY A 49 5.68 5.32 -5.33
CA GLY A 49 6.51 4.13 -5.51
C GLY A 49 6.46 3.19 -4.31
N ASN A 50 6.38 3.73 -3.09
CA ASN A 50 6.22 2.93 -1.87
C ASN A 50 4.89 2.18 -1.85
N LEU A 51 3.79 2.86 -2.22
CA LEU A 51 2.47 2.26 -2.31
C LEU A 51 2.42 1.11 -3.33
N GLU A 52 2.98 1.32 -4.53
CA GLU A 52 3.10 0.29 -5.57
C GLU A 52 3.92 -0.91 -5.07
N HIS A 53 5.03 -0.66 -4.39
CA HIS A 53 5.87 -1.72 -3.83
C HIS A 53 5.11 -2.56 -2.78
N SER A 54 4.45 -1.92 -1.82
CA SER A 54 3.67 -2.59 -0.77
C SER A 54 2.58 -3.49 -1.34
N ILE A 55 1.85 -3.01 -2.37
CA ILE A 55 0.81 -3.77 -3.07
C ILE A 55 1.40 -5.02 -3.72
N ASN A 56 2.52 -4.88 -4.44
CA ASN A 56 3.17 -5.98 -5.13
C ASN A 56 3.66 -7.06 -4.16
N VAL A 57 4.30 -6.65 -3.06
CA VAL A 57 4.76 -7.59 -2.01
C VAL A 57 3.58 -8.31 -1.39
N THR A 58 2.50 -7.60 -1.07
CA THR A 58 1.29 -8.19 -0.47
C THR A 58 0.64 -9.22 -1.39
N LYS A 59 0.49 -8.89 -2.68
CA LYS A 59 -0.04 -9.82 -3.68
C LYS A 59 0.81 -11.08 -3.80
N PHE A 60 2.12 -10.92 -3.92
CA PHE A 60 3.04 -12.05 -3.98
C PHE A 60 2.96 -12.93 -2.74
N ALA A 61 2.92 -12.33 -1.54
CA ALA A 61 2.77 -13.08 -0.30
C ALA A 61 1.44 -13.84 -0.21
N LEU A 62 0.33 -13.25 -0.68
CA LEU A 62 -0.96 -13.93 -0.76
C LEU A 62 -0.95 -15.08 -1.78
N ASP A 63 -0.25 -14.91 -2.91
CA ASP A 63 -0.12 -15.95 -3.93
C ASP A 63 0.71 -17.15 -3.45
N LEU A 64 1.71 -16.93 -2.59
CA LEU A 64 2.49 -18.01 -1.97
C LEU A 64 1.68 -18.84 -0.95
N ASN A 65 0.61 -18.29 -0.41
CA ASN A 65 -0.24 -18.91 0.61
C ASN A 65 -1.50 -19.56 0.03
N LYS A 66 -1.56 -19.77 -1.29
CA LYS A 66 -2.61 -20.52 -1.99
C LYS A 66 -2.22 -21.97 -2.17
#